data_AF-A0A9X0CSC8-F1
#
_entry.id   AF-A0A9X0CSC8-F1
#
_cell.length_a   1.000
_cell.length_b   1.000
_cell.length_c   1.000
_cell.angle_alpha   90.00
_cell.angle_beta   90.00
_cell.angle_gamma   90.00
#
_symmetry.space_group_name_H-M   'P 1'
#
loop_
_entity.id
_entity.type
_entity.pdbx_description
1 polymer ?
#
loop_
_entity_poly.entity_id
_entity_poly.type
_entity_poly.pdbx_seq_one_letter_code
_entity_poly.pdbx_strand_id
1 'polypeptide(L)'
;MKYRVSYAPVAQGKSKMAGYDKQVLVRQAFLWFMSAIYLFAFCSLYIQIPGLYGQNGVLPAKLALREVGSSTEENFWSKPTLLWFTPRLGLNTETGMEFLCLVGMLLSLLAMSLKSWRDSITFSVLWFLYFSLYQVGQTFVHFQWDILLMETGFLTILVSPLNLNLFKSRNNKLQRHHDNITLWLVKWLAFRLMFCSGIFFQVLIILTGNYNFFNLLAIALLLAIIDDEHLVAILPSWLVGSSYVKPAQRSSVIKVLRRIVAFGTVAAVLYWTIKLFALELSPEHVLKSRITFSQTAFFRAVDQAVPLTILLGIVS
;
A
#
# COMPACT_ATOMS: atom_id res chain seq x y z
N MET A 1 63.81 15.35 -18.01
CA MET A 1 62.72 15.70 -17.07
C MET A 1 61.38 15.30 -17.68
N LYS A 2 60.80 14.17 -17.26
CA LYS A 2 59.42 13.77 -17.58
C LYS A 2 58.80 13.25 -16.28
N TYR A 3 58.04 14.09 -15.60
CA TYR A 3 57.27 13.71 -14.42
C TYR A 3 56.14 12.77 -14.84
N ARG A 4 56.14 11.54 -14.33
CA ARG A 4 55.05 10.58 -14.51
C ARG A 4 54.14 10.67 -13.29
N VAL A 5 53.04 11.40 -13.43
CA VAL A 5 51.98 11.48 -12.41
C VAL A 5 51.28 10.13 -12.36
N SER A 6 51.39 9.45 -11.22
CA SER A 6 50.69 8.20 -10.93
C SER A 6 49.26 8.51 -10.51
N TYR A 7 48.27 8.17 -11.34
CA TYR A 7 46.86 8.23 -10.96
C TYR A 7 46.50 6.98 -10.16
N ALA A 8 46.23 7.14 -8.87
CA ALA A 8 45.57 6.12 -8.07
C ALA A 8 44.10 5.95 -8.53
N PRO A 9 43.57 4.73 -8.67
CA PRO A 9 42.18 4.54 -9.04
C PRO A 9 41.26 4.89 -7.87
N VAL A 10 40.33 5.80 -8.16
CA VAL A 10 39.29 6.34 -7.29
C VAL A 10 38.42 5.23 -6.69
N ALA A 11 38.57 4.97 -5.39
CA ALA A 11 37.76 4.04 -4.61
C ALA A 11 36.36 4.60 -4.22
N GLN A 12 35.74 5.45 -5.04
CA GLN A 12 34.43 6.08 -4.75
C GLN A 12 33.21 5.34 -5.34
N GLY A 13 33.39 4.23 -6.06
CA GLY A 13 32.29 3.53 -6.72
C GLY A 13 31.42 2.64 -5.83
N LYS A 14 31.91 2.17 -4.67
CA LYS A 14 31.22 1.13 -3.89
C LYS A 14 30.10 1.63 -2.97
N SER A 15 30.14 2.87 -2.47
CA SER A 15 29.14 3.33 -1.49
C SER A 15 27.81 3.78 -2.12
N LYS A 16 27.84 4.33 -3.35
CA LYS A 16 26.61 4.72 -4.08
C LYS A 16 25.80 3.51 -4.54
N MET A 17 26.44 2.41 -4.96
CA MET A 17 25.74 1.21 -5.45
C MET A 17 24.90 0.49 -4.38
N ALA A 18 25.35 0.47 -3.12
CA ALA A 18 24.64 -0.22 -2.03
C ALA A 18 23.26 0.39 -1.66
N GLY A 19 23.00 1.65 -2.05
CA GLY A 19 21.69 2.29 -1.89
C GLY A 19 20.70 1.88 -2.99
N TYR A 20 21.18 1.68 -4.22
CA TYR A 20 20.37 1.36 -5.39
C TYR A 20 19.80 -0.07 -5.32
N ASP A 21 20.56 -1.04 -4.83
CA ASP A 21 20.09 -2.44 -4.73
C ASP A 21 18.89 -2.59 -3.77
N LYS A 22 18.80 -1.77 -2.72
CA LYS A 22 17.72 -1.85 -1.72
C LYS A 22 16.35 -1.47 -2.28
N GLN A 23 16.28 -0.53 -3.22
CA GLN A 23 15.00 -0.07 -3.77
C GLN A 23 14.43 -1.04 -4.82
N VAL A 24 15.29 -1.80 -5.49
CA VAL A 24 14.88 -2.77 -6.51
C VAL A 24 14.05 -3.91 -5.90
N LEU A 25 14.44 -4.43 -4.74
CA LEU A 25 13.69 -5.49 -4.04
C LEU A 25 12.33 -4.97 -3.54
N VAL A 26 12.32 -3.79 -2.92
CA VAL A 26 11.09 -3.14 -2.43
C VAL A 26 10.10 -2.93 -3.57
N ARG A 27 10.58 -2.44 -4.73
CA ARG A 27 9.75 -2.29 -5.93
C ARG A 27 9.19 -3.63 -6.42
N GLN A 28 10.03 -4.66 -6.53
CA GLN A 28 9.57 -5.97 -7.00
C GLN A 28 8.53 -6.59 -6.05
N ALA A 29 8.72 -6.44 -4.74
CA ALA A 29 7.76 -6.86 -3.74
C ALA A 29 6.46 -6.05 -3.85
N PHE A 30 6.54 -4.73 -3.96
CA PHE A 30 5.38 -3.85 -4.16
C PHE A 30 4.56 -4.25 -5.39
N LEU A 31 5.21 -4.42 -6.56
CA LEU A 31 4.52 -4.85 -7.78
C LEU A 31 3.88 -6.23 -7.63
N TRP A 32 4.53 -7.16 -6.93
CA TRP A 32 3.95 -8.48 -6.67
C TRP A 32 2.73 -8.41 -5.75
N PHE A 33 2.82 -7.64 -4.66
CA PHE A 33 1.68 -7.39 -3.77
C PHE A 33 0.52 -6.73 -4.50
N MET A 34 0.80 -5.77 -5.39
CA MET A 34 -0.24 -5.14 -6.22
C MET A 34 -0.94 -6.15 -7.13
N SER A 35 -0.20 -7.07 -7.77
CA SER A 35 -0.81 -8.14 -8.56
C SER A 35 -1.70 -9.05 -7.70
N ALA A 36 -1.26 -9.40 -6.48
CA ALA A 36 -2.07 -10.18 -5.55
C ALA A 36 -3.35 -9.42 -5.12
N ILE A 37 -3.22 -8.13 -4.78
CA ILE A 37 -4.36 -7.29 -4.38
C ILE A 37 -5.40 -7.19 -5.50
N TYR A 38 -4.98 -6.96 -6.75
CA TYR A 38 -5.90 -6.97 -7.88
C TYR A 38 -6.60 -8.33 -8.05
N LEU A 39 -5.86 -9.45 -7.91
CA LEU A 39 -6.44 -10.80 -7.97
C LEU A 39 -7.55 -10.97 -6.91
N PHE A 40 -7.27 -10.59 -5.66
CA PHE A 40 -8.27 -10.64 -4.58
C PHE A 40 -9.45 -9.69 -4.83
N ALA A 41 -9.20 -8.48 -5.33
CA ALA A 41 -10.25 -7.50 -5.60
C ALA A 41 -11.21 -7.98 -6.70
N PHE A 42 -10.68 -8.48 -7.83
CA PHE A 42 -11.51 -9.04 -8.90
C PHE A 42 -12.23 -10.33 -8.48
N CYS A 43 -11.58 -11.21 -7.70
CA CYS A 43 -12.21 -12.42 -7.17
C CYS A 43 -13.36 -12.09 -6.21
N SER A 44 -13.12 -11.13 -5.30
CA SER A 44 -14.13 -10.64 -4.36
C SER A 44 -15.34 -10.05 -5.09
N LEU A 45 -15.10 -9.21 -6.11
CA LEU A 45 -16.18 -8.64 -6.92
C LEU A 45 -16.91 -9.70 -7.74
N TYR A 46 -16.19 -10.66 -8.34
CA TYR A 46 -16.78 -11.73 -9.13
C TYR A 46 -17.86 -12.50 -8.36
N ILE A 47 -17.58 -12.86 -7.11
CA ILE A 47 -18.54 -13.57 -6.25
C ILE A 47 -19.74 -12.68 -5.88
N GLN A 48 -19.53 -11.36 -5.75
CA GLN A 48 -20.58 -10.42 -5.35
C GLN A 48 -21.48 -9.98 -6.50
N ILE A 49 -21.01 -10.03 -7.76
CA ILE A 49 -21.74 -9.50 -8.93
C ILE A 49 -23.17 -10.06 -9.06
N PRO A 50 -23.41 -11.38 -9.01
CA PRO A 50 -24.77 -11.91 -9.19
C PRO A 50 -25.75 -11.42 -8.11
N GLY A 51 -25.30 -11.32 -6.86
CA GLY A 51 -26.13 -10.90 -5.73
C GLY A 51 -26.33 -9.37 -5.65
N LEU A 52 -25.34 -8.61 -6.08
CA LEU A 52 -25.32 -7.16 -5.90
C LEU A 52 -25.76 -6.40 -7.14
N TYR A 53 -25.18 -6.75 -8.30
CA TYR A 53 -25.29 -6.02 -9.56
C TYR A 53 -26.09 -6.73 -10.64
N GLY A 54 -26.44 -8.00 -10.41
CA GLY A 54 -27.25 -8.78 -11.32
C GLY A 54 -28.64 -8.20 -11.55
N GLN A 55 -29.40 -8.78 -12.48
CA GLN A 55 -30.72 -8.26 -12.85
C GLN A 55 -31.70 -8.19 -11.68
N ASN A 56 -31.61 -9.15 -10.76
CA ASN A 56 -32.39 -9.21 -9.51
C ASN A 56 -31.52 -8.87 -8.28
N GLY A 57 -30.36 -8.23 -8.50
CA GLY A 57 -29.45 -7.84 -7.43
C GLY A 57 -30.00 -6.67 -6.60
N VAL A 58 -29.40 -6.44 -5.44
CA VAL A 58 -29.77 -5.34 -4.54
C VAL A 58 -29.70 -3.99 -5.24
N LEU A 59 -28.71 -3.81 -6.15
CA LEU A 59 -28.49 -2.57 -6.88
C LEU A 59 -28.06 -2.87 -8.34
N PRO A 60 -29.02 -3.12 -9.25
CA PRO A 60 -28.72 -3.59 -10.60
C PRO A 60 -27.83 -2.63 -11.39
N ALA A 61 -26.74 -3.16 -11.97
CA ALA A 61 -25.77 -2.38 -12.74
C ALA A 61 -26.37 -1.70 -13.97
N LYS A 62 -27.45 -2.25 -14.53
CA LYS A 62 -28.18 -1.67 -15.67
C LYS A 62 -28.68 -0.24 -15.37
N LEU A 63 -29.05 0.04 -14.13
CA LEU A 63 -29.51 1.38 -13.72
C LEU A 63 -28.40 2.43 -13.82
N ALA A 64 -27.14 2.02 -13.62
CA ALA A 64 -25.98 2.89 -13.72
C ALA A 64 -25.52 3.15 -15.17
N LEU A 65 -26.01 2.36 -16.13
CA LEU A 65 -25.74 2.48 -17.58
C LEU A 65 -26.97 2.99 -18.33
N ARG A 66 -27.72 3.93 -17.74
CA ARG A 66 -28.81 4.60 -18.46
C ARG A 66 -28.19 5.43 -19.59
N GLU A 67 -28.57 5.11 -20.82
CA GLU A 67 -28.11 5.82 -22.02
C GLU A 67 -28.51 7.30 -21.92
N VAL A 68 -27.51 8.18 -22.08
CA VAL A 68 -27.69 9.64 -22.02
C VAL A 68 -27.61 10.24 -23.42
N GLY A 69 -26.74 9.71 -24.27
CA GLY A 69 -26.52 10.10 -25.65
C GLY A 69 -27.03 9.07 -26.66
N SER A 70 -27.12 9.51 -27.92
CA SER A 70 -27.63 8.71 -29.04
C SER A 70 -26.62 7.68 -29.58
N SER A 71 -25.34 7.84 -29.23
CA SER A 71 -24.25 6.96 -29.67
C SER A 71 -23.50 6.34 -28.49
N THR A 72 -22.93 5.14 -28.69
CA THR A 72 -22.10 4.47 -27.68
C THR A 72 -20.88 5.31 -27.28
N GLU A 73 -20.34 6.11 -28.21
CA GLU A 73 -19.16 6.94 -27.99
C GLU A 73 -19.48 8.14 -27.08
N GLU A 74 -20.61 8.82 -27.33
CA GLU A 74 -21.10 9.90 -26.47
C GLU A 74 -21.38 9.41 -25.04
N ASN A 75 -21.93 8.20 -24.91
CA ASN A 75 -22.12 7.53 -23.62
C ASN A 75 -20.79 7.14 -22.94
N PHE A 76 -19.76 6.78 -23.71
CA PHE A 76 -18.43 6.49 -23.16
C PHE A 76 -17.75 7.74 -22.62
N TRP A 77 -17.86 8.89 -23.32
CA TRP A 77 -17.26 10.13 -22.84
C TRP A 77 -17.96 10.71 -21.60
N SER A 78 -19.28 10.51 -21.47
CA SER A 78 -20.01 10.92 -20.27
C SER A 78 -19.70 10.00 -19.08
N LYS A 79 -19.58 8.69 -19.32
CA LYS A 79 -19.25 7.70 -18.29
C LYS A 79 -18.27 6.66 -18.84
N PRO A 80 -16.94 6.85 -18.63
CA PRO A 80 -15.94 5.98 -19.23
C PRO A 80 -15.95 4.60 -18.59
N THR A 81 -16.49 3.62 -19.30
CA THR A 81 -16.49 2.20 -18.91
C THR A 81 -16.51 1.30 -20.12
N LEU A 82 -15.81 0.17 -20.04
CA LEU A 82 -15.82 -0.88 -21.06
C LEU A 82 -17.19 -1.55 -21.23
N LEU A 83 -18.07 -1.43 -20.23
CA LEU A 83 -19.40 -2.05 -20.23
C LEU A 83 -20.33 -1.51 -21.32
N TRP A 84 -20.06 -0.33 -21.89
CA TRP A 84 -20.79 0.16 -23.06
C TRP A 84 -20.57 -0.69 -24.32
N PHE A 85 -19.47 -1.43 -24.40
CA PHE A 85 -19.14 -2.28 -25.54
C PHE A 85 -19.58 -3.73 -25.35
N THR A 86 -20.00 -4.15 -24.15
CA THR A 86 -20.45 -5.53 -23.91
C THR A 86 -21.72 -5.93 -24.67
N PRO A 87 -22.70 -5.05 -24.93
CA PRO A 87 -23.84 -5.39 -25.79
C PRO A 87 -23.43 -5.72 -27.23
N ARG A 88 -22.34 -5.12 -27.75
CA ARG A 88 -21.82 -5.46 -29.09
C ARG A 88 -21.25 -6.88 -29.17
N LEU A 89 -20.86 -7.45 -28.03
CA LEU A 89 -20.41 -8.83 -27.90
C LEU A 89 -21.58 -9.80 -27.63
N GLY A 90 -22.83 -9.31 -27.59
CA GLY A 90 -24.01 -10.11 -27.25
C GLY A 90 -24.11 -10.46 -25.75
N LEU A 91 -23.35 -9.77 -24.89
CA LEU A 91 -23.33 -10.03 -23.45
C LEU A 91 -24.26 -9.06 -22.70
N ASN A 92 -25.00 -9.60 -21.74
CA ASN A 92 -25.74 -8.81 -20.76
C ASN A 92 -24.78 -8.01 -19.87
N THR A 93 -25.24 -6.93 -19.23
CA THR A 93 -24.41 -6.09 -18.34
C THR A 93 -23.77 -6.89 -17.21
N GLU A 94 -24.52 -7.80 -16.59
CA GLU A 94 -24.04 -8.68 -15.52
C GLU A 94 -22.91 -9.59 -16.02
N THR A 95 -23.15 -10.33 -17.10
CA THR A 95 -22.15 -11.21 -17.74
C THR A 95 -20.95 -10.41 -18.25
N GLY A 96 -21.15 -9.18 -18.69
CA GLY A 96 -20.10 -8.24 -19.07
C GLY A 96 -19.19 -7.89 -17.89
N MET A 97 -19.76 -7.61 -16.72
CA MET A 97 -18.98 -7.37 -15.50
C MET A 97 -18.21 -8.61 -15.05
N GLU A 98 -18.86 -9.77 -15.06
CA GLU A 98 -18.21 -11.05 -14.77
C GLU A 98 -17.04 -11.33 -15.71
N PHE A 99 -17.22 -11.07 -17.01
CA PHE A 99 -16.18 -11.22 -18.02
C PHE A 99 -14.98 -10.30 -17.73
N LEU A 100 -15.21 -9.02 -17.42
CA LEU A 100 -14.14 -8.10 -17.03
C LEU A 100 -13.39 -8.58 -15.78
N CYS A 101 -14.11 -9.11 -14.78
CA CYS A 101 -13.50 -9.71 -13.60
C CYS A 101 -12.65 -10.93 -13.94
N LEU A 102 -13.12 -11.84 -14.79
CA LEU A 102 -12.37 -13.02 -15.21
C LEU A 102 -11.08 -12.64 -15.95
N VAL A 103 -11.15 -11.67 -16.87
CA VAL A 103 -9.97 -11.14 -17.57
C VAL A 103 -9.01 -10.49 -16.57
N GLY A 104 -9.52 -9.70 -15.63
CA GLY A 104 -8.73 -9.08 -14.57
C GLY A 104 -8.04 -10.09 -13.66
N MET A 105 -8.74 -11.16 -13.27
CA MET A 105 -8.18 -12.26 -12.47
C MET A 105 -7.06 -12.98 -13.24
N LEU A 106 -7.28 -13.30 -14.51
CA LEU A 106 -6.28 -13.97 -15.34
C LEU A 106 -5.00 -13.12 -15.48
N LEU A 107 -5.14 -11.84 -15.84
CA LEU A 107 -4.01 -10.92 -15.96
C LEU A 107 -3.28 -10.72 -14.62
N SER A 108 -4.02 -10.63 -13.52
CA SER A 108 -3.44 -10.49 -12.18
C SER A 108 -2.67 -11.75 -11.77
N LEU A 109 -3.19 -12.94 -12.06
CA LEU A 109 -2.54 -14.20 -11.80
C LEU A 109 -1.25 -14.36 -12.64
N LEU A 110 -1.29 -13.96 -13.91
CA LEU A 110 -0.11 -13.93 -14.77
C LEU A 110 0.94 -12.96 -14.26
N ALA A 111 0.56 -11.74 -13.86
CA ALA A 111 1.46 -10.75 -13.29
C ALA A 111 2.05 -11.21 -11.94
N MET A 112 1.27 -11.90 -11.11
CA MET A 112 1.73 -12.45 -9.83
C MET A 112 2.73 -13.59 -10.03
N SER A 113 2.48 -14.47 -11.01
CA SER A 113 3.27 -15.68 -11.26
C SER A 113 4.52 -15.42 -12.11
N LEU A 114 4.44 -14.50 -13.08
CA LEU A 114 5.48 -14.26 -14.07
C LEU A 114 6.06 -12.85 -13.92
N LYS A 115 7.36 -12.76 -13.67
CA LYS A 115 8.06 -11.47 -13.60
C LYS A 115 7.95 -10.64 -14.89
N SER A 116 7.82 -11.30 -16.04
CA SER A 116 7.71 -10.64 -17.35
C SER A 116 6.39 -9.86 -17.52
N TRP A 117 5.32 -10.26 -16.83
CA TRP A 117 3.99 -9.64 -16.90
C TRP A 117 3.80 -8.51 -15.88
N ARG A 118 4.82 -8.16 -15.09
CA ARG A 118 4.80 -7.02 -14.14
C ARG A 118 5.28 -5.74 -14.81
N ASP A 119 4.66 -5.40 -15.93
CA ASP A 119 4.98 -4.22 -16.72
C ASP A 119 3.86 -3.18 -16.65
N SER A 120 4.17 -1.95 -17.08
CA SER A 120 3.25 -0.81 -17.03
C SER A 120 2.00 -1.00 -17.85
N ILE A 121 2.09 -1.75 -18.96
CA ILE A 121 0.93 -2.05 -19.82
C ILE A 121 -0.03 -2.98 -19.08
N THR A 122 0.45 -4.08 -18.49
CA THR A 122 -0.42 -4.99 -17.74
C THR A 122 -1.12 -4.28 -16.59
N PHE A 123 -0.40 -3.46 -15.81
CA PHE A 123 -1.03 -2.68 -14.73
C PHE A 123 -1.98 -1.60 -15.25
N SER A 124 -1.75 -1.01 -16.43
CA SER A 124 -2.69 -0.05 -17.03
C SER A 124 -3.98 -0.74 -17.45
N VAL A 125 -3.89 -1.93 -18.04
CA VAL A 125 -5.06 -2.73 -18.40
C VAL A 125 -5.82 -3.14 -17.13
N LEU A 126 -5.14 -3.66 -16.10
CA LEU A 126 -5.77 -4.01 -14.83
C LEU A 126 -6.48 -2.82 -14.17
N TRP A 127 -5.81 -1.66 -14.15
CA TRP A 127 -6.39 -0.43 -13.62
C TRP A 127 -7.64 -0.02 -14.40
N PHE A 128 -7.59 -0.05 -15.74
CA PHE A 128 -8.73 0.35 -16.57
C PHE A 128 -9.91 -0.64 -16.51
N LEU A 129 -9.63 -1.95 -16.39
CA LEU A 129 -10.65 -2.97 -16.14
C LEU A 129 -11.37 -2.71 -14.82
N TYR A 130 -10.62 -2.47 -13.74
CA TYR A 130 -11.22 -2.17 -12.44
C TYR A 130 -11.93 -0.82 -12.45
N PHE A 131 -11.37 0.21 -13.08
CA PHE A 131 -12.00 1.51 -13.25
C PHE A 131 -13.35 1.40 -13.98
N SER A 132 -13.43 0.55 -15.00
CA SER A 132 -14.69 0.27 -15.71
C SER A 132 -15.77 -0.31 -14.80
N LEU A 133 -15.39 -1.21 -13.89
CA LEU A 133 -16.27 -1.77 -12.86
C LEU A 133 -16.62 -0.71 -11.80
N TYR A 134 -15.64 0.07 -11.34
CA TYR A 134 -15.80 1.14 -10.35
C TYR A 134 -16.85 2.17 -10.78
N GLN A 135 -16.85 2.56 -12.06
CA GLN A 135 -17.83 3.52 -12.58
C GLN A 135 -19.28 2.98 -12.55
N VAL A 136 -19.46 1.66 -12.66
CA VAL A 136 -20.79 1.02 -12.67
C VAL A 136 -21.16 0.44 -11.31
N GLY A 137 -20.19 0.25 -10.41
CA GLY A 137 -20.34 -0.37 -9.10
C GLY A 137 -21.07 0.45 -8.03
N GLN A 138 -21.47 1.69 -8.35
CA GLN A 138 -22.30 2.56 -7.50
C GLN A 138 -21.78 2.61 -6.04
N THR A 139 -22.67 2.74 -5.05
CA THR A 139 -22.33 2.94 -3.64
C THR A 139 -21.42 1.88 -3.04
N PHE A 140 -21.49 0.62 -3.51
CA PHE A 140 -20.73 -0.49 -2.96
C PHE A 140 -19.27 -0.53 -3.41
N VAL A 141 -18.92 0.09 -4.53
CA VAL A 141 -17.51 0.18 -5.02
C VAL A 141 -16.97 1.61 -4.90
N HIS A 142 -17.80 2.59 -4.51
CA HIS A 142 -17.36 3.96 -4.18
C HIS A 142 -16.86 4.11 -2.73
N PHE A 143 -16.45 3.02 -2.08
CA PHE A 143 -15.87 3.08 -0.75
C PHE A 143 -14.39 3.49 -0.76
N GLN A 144 -13.90 3.96 0.39
CA GLN A 144 -12.55 4.52 0.52
C GLN A 144 -11.43 3.55 0.12
N TRP A 145 -11.60 2.24 0.34
CA TRP A 145 -10.61 1.23 -0.02
C TRP A 145 -10.52 1.01 -1.54
N ASP A 146 -11.64 1.12 -2.27
CA ASP A 146 -11.67 1.06 -3.73
C ASP A 146 -11.03 2.31 -4.36
N ILE A 147 -11.32 3.48 -3.80
CA ILE A 147 -10.67 4.74 -4.19
C ILE A 147 -9.16 4.64 -3.98
N LEU A 148 -8.73 4.10 -2.83
CA LEU A 148 -7.32 3.87 -2.53
C LEU A 148 -6.68 2.87 -3.52
N LEU A 149 -7.40 1.81 -3.91
CA LEU A 149 -6.93 0.88 -4.93
C LEU A 149 -6.76 1.56 -6.30
N MET A 150 -7.64 2.51 -6.65
CA MET A 150 -7.50 3.31 -7.88
C MET A 150 -6.34 4.29 -7.83
N GLU A 151 -6.15 4.99 -6.72
CA GLU A 151 -4.99 5.88 -6.52
C GLU A 151 -3.68 5.08 -6.56
N THR A 152 -3.60 3.98 -5.80
CA THR A 152 -2.40 3.12 -5.72
C THR A 152 -2.15 2.38 -7.04
N GLY A 153 -3.21 1.95 -7.71
CA GLY A 153 -3.17 1.31 -9.02
C GLY A 153 -2.57 2.22 -10.08
N PHE A 154 -2.99 3.50 -10.11
CA PHE A 154 -2.41 4.49 -11.00
C PHE A 154 -0.92 4.73 -10.70
N LEU A 155 -0.54 4.85 -9.42
CA LEU A 155 0.87 4.97 -9.04
C LEU A 155 1.69 3.72 -9.44
N THR A 156 1.07 2.53 -9.41
CA THR A 156 1.72 1.27 -9.80
C THR A 156 2.11 1.26 -11.27
N ILE A 157 1.29 1.86 -12.15
CA ILE A 157 1.60 2.05 -13.57
C ILE A 157 2.92 2.83 -13.72
N LEU A 158 3.09 3.92 -12.96
CA LEU A 158 4.28 4.77 -12.98
C LEU A 158 5.52 4.09 -12.36
N VAL A 159 5.32 3.24 -11.35
CA VAL A 159 6.41 2.53 -10.65
C VAL A 159 6.93 1.33 -11.45
N SER A 160 6.05 0.69 -12.24
CA SER A 160 6.37 -0.51 -13.00
C SER A 160 7.29 -0.23 -14.21
N PRO A 161 8.20 -1.16 -14.56
CA PRO A 161 9.05 -0.98 -15.72
C PRO A 161 8.26 -1.11 -17.04
N LEU A 162 8.54 -0.22 -17.99
CA LEU A 162 8.06 -0.35 -19.37
C LEU A 162 8.86 -1.45 -20.09
N ASN A 163 8.33 -2.66 -20.11
CA ASN A 163 8.98 -3.81 -20.76
C ASN A 163 8.51 -3.97 -22.21
N LEU A 164 8.66 -2.92 -23.01
CA LEU A 164 8.41 -2.96 -24.46
C LEU A 164 9.53 -3.77 -25.13
N ASN A 165 9.42 -5.10 -25.05
CA ASN A 165 10.34 -6.07 -25.67
C ASN A 165 10.40 -6.01 -27.21
N LEU A 166 9.72 -5.03 -27.84
CA LEU A 166 9.75 -4.79 -29.29
C LEU A 166 11.07 -4.19 -29.78
N PHE A 167 11.86 -3.54 -28.93
CA PHE A 167 13.17 -2.99 -29.30
C PHE A 167 14.25 -3.48 -28.36
N LYS A 168 14.75 -4.69 -28.62
CA LYS A 168 15.91 -5.29 -27.96
C LYS A 168 17.20 -4.54 -28.34
N SER A 169 17.37 -3.32 -27.83
CA SER A 169 18.63 -2.59 -27.95
C SER A 169 19.60 -3.03 -26.86
N ARG A 170 20.75 -3.52 -27.31
CA ARG A 170 21.84 -4.23 -26.61
C ARG A 170 22.63 -3.35 -25.63
N ASN A 171 22.01 -2.35 -24.99
CA ASN A 171 22.70 -1.40 -24.12
C ASN A 171 21.86 -0.97 -22.88
N ASN A 172 21.34 -1.93 -22.12
CA ASN A 172 20.64 -1.66 -20.85
C ASN A 172 21.59 -1.42 -19.66
N LYS A 173 22.61 -0.56 -19.84
CA LYS A 173 23.20 0.20 -18.72
C LYS A 173 22.31 1.38 -18.31
N LEU A 174 21.34 1.75 -19.16
CA LEU A 174 20.17 2.54 -18.79
C LEU A 174 19.07 1.64 -18.23
N GLN A 175 19.37 0.87 -17.17
CA GLN A 175 18.32 0.51 -16.22
C GLN A 175 17.97 1.81 -15.47
N ARG A 176 17.25 2.66 -16.21
CA ARG A 176 16.98 4.08 -15.97
C ARG A 176 16.70 4.30 -14.50
N HIS A 177 17.36 5.30 -13.93
CA HIS A 177 16.98 6.00 -12.72
C HIS A 177 15.44 6.15 -12.68
N HIS A 178 14.75 5.17 -12.09
CA HIS A 178 13.34 5.28 -11.76
C HIS A 178 13.30 5.74 -10.32
N ASP A 179 12.69 6.90 -10.16
CA ASP A 179 13.10 7.92 -9.22
C ASP A 179 12.71 7.64 -7.79
N ASN A 180 13.48 8.22 -6.87
CA ASN A 180 13.02 8.46 -5.51
C ASN A 180 11.62 9.12 -5.49
N ILE A 181 11.25 9.85 -6.54
CA ILE A 181 9.97 10.56 -6.71
C ILE A 181 8.77 9.61 -6.80
N THR A 182 8.80 8.57 -7.64
CA THR A 182 7.64 7.66 -7.79
C THR A 182 7.41 6.82 -6.53
N LEU A 183 8.49 6.35 -5.89
CA LEU A 183 8.39 5.70 -4.58
C LEU A 183 8.05 6.68 -3.46
N TRP A 184 8.39 7.96 -3.61
CA TRP A 184 7.98 9.01 -2.68
C TRP A 184 6.48 9.26 -2.77
N LEU A 185 5.88 9.27 -3.97
CA LEU A 185 4.42 9.36 -4.12
C LEU A 185 3.68 8.19 -3.46
N VAL A 186 4.20 6.96 -3.58
CA VAL A 186 3.63 5.79 -2.89
C VAL A 186 3.75 5.95 -1.36
N LYS A 187 4.89 6.44 -0.86
CA LYS A 187 5.07 6.72 0.57
C LYS A 187 4.17 7.86 1.05
N TRP A 188 3.98 8.89 0.24
CA TRP A 188 3.08 10.00 0.52
C TRP A 188 1.64 9.54 0.59
N LEU A 189 1.20 8.68 -0.33
CA LEU A 189 -0.13 8.08 -0.28
C LEU A 189 -0.33 7.25 1.00
N ALA A 190 0.66 6.42 1.35
CA ALA A 190 0.63 5.64 2.59
C ALA A 190 0.61 6.53 3.84
N PHE A 191 1.41 7.60 3.85
CA PHE A 191 1.41 8.61 4.90
C PHE A 191 0.03 9.27 5.02
N ARG A 192 -0.52 9.81 3.92
CA ARG A 192 -1.86 10.42 3.89
C ARG A 192 -2.91 9.47 4.44
N LEU A 193 -2.91 8.20 4.02
CA LEU A 193 -3.84 7.20 4.49
C LEU A 193 -3.75 7.01 6.01
N MET A 194 -2.55 6.71 6.53
CA MET A 194 -2.34 6.44 7.96
C MET A 194 -2.56 7.68 8.82
N PHE A 195 -2.13 8.84 8.35
CA PHE A 195 -2.27 10.11 9.06
C PHE A 195 -3.74 10.55 9.14
N CYS A 196 -4.45 10.60 8.01
CA CYS A 196 -5.85 11.03 7.97
C CYS A 196 -6.75 10.05 8.74
N SER A 197 -6.59 8.74 8.53
CA SER A 197 -7.39 7.74 9.26
C SER A 197 -7.07 7.71 10.75
N GLY A 198 -5.79 7.83 11.11
CA GLY A 198 -5.34 7.87 12.50
C GLY A 198 -5.91 9.07 13.27
N ILE A 199 -5.77 10.29 12.74
CA ILE A 199 -6.33 11.49 13.38
C ILE A 199 -7.86 11.41 13.44
N PHE A 200 -8.50 11.06 12.33
CA PHE A 200 -9.96 10.94 12.28
C PHE A 200 -10.48 9.98 13.34
N PHE A 201 -9.85 8.81 13.48
CA PHE A 201 -10.22 7.83 14.49
C PHE A 201 -10.02 8.35 15.91
N GLN A 202 -8.91 9.03 16.20
CA GLN A 202 -8.66 9.61 17.53
C GLN A 202 -9.67 10.72 17.87
N VAL A 203 -10.05 11.55 16.89
CA VAL A 203 -11.08 12.57 17.07
C VAL A 203 -12.45 11.94 17.33
N LEU A 204 -12.82 10.89 16.60
CA LEU A 204 -14.07 10.16 16.88
C LEU A 204 -14.11 9.56 18.29
N ILE A 205 -12.99 9.01 18.77
CA ILE A 205 -12.90 8.48 20.14
C ILE A 205 -13.13 9.61 21.17
N ILE A 206 -12.53 10.77 20.94
CA ILE A 206 -12.73 11.95 21.80
C ILE A 206 -14.20 12.39 21.78
N LEU A 207 -14.81 12.48 20.59
CA LEU A 207 -16.20 12.91 20.43
C LEU A 207 -17.21 11.92 21.03
N THR A 208 -16.87 10.64 21.07
CA THR A 208 -17.70 9.59 21.70
C THR A 208 -17.54 9.51 23.22
N GLY A 209 -16.83 10.47 23.82
CA GLY A 209 -16.75 10.67 25.27
C GLY A 209 -15.51 10.08 25.94
N ASN A 210 -14.58 9.51 25.17
CA ASN A 210 -13.31 9.02 25.70
C ASN A 210 -12.23 10.10 25.57
N TYR A 211 -12.12 10.93 26.60
CA TYR A 211 -11.15 12.04 26.68
C TYR A 211 -9.78 11.63 27.24
N ASN A 212 -9.37 10.38 27.00
CA ASN A 212 -8.09 9.91 27.53
C ASN A 212 -6.91 10.68 26.92
N PHE A 213 -5.89 10.97 27.72
CA PHE A 213 -4.67 11.66 27.26
C PHE A 213 -3.98 10.89 26.11
N PHE A 214 -4.19 9.57 26.04
CA PHE A 214 -3.72 8.71 24.95
C PHE A 214 -4.14 9.23 23.56
N ASN A 215 -5.36 9.73 23.40
CA ASN A 215 -5.85 10.17 22.10
C ASN A 215 -5.12 11.44 21.64
N LEU A 216 -4.88 12.36 22.57
CA LEU A 216 -4.07 13.56 22.33
C LEU A 216 -2.60 13.21 22.08
N LEU A 217 -2.04 12.26 22.83
CA LEU A 217 -0.68 11.77 22.65
C LEU A 217 -0.50 11.11 21.28
N ALA A 218 -1.47 10.30 20.84
CA ALA A 218 -1.45 9.67 19.53
C ALA A 218 -1.50 10.71 18.40
N ILE A 219 -2.34 11.75 18.54
CA ILE A 219 -2.39 12.86 17.58
C ILE A 219 -1.04 13.61 17.54
N ALA A 220 -0.45 13.91 18.70
CA ALA A 220 0.86 14.57 18.77
C ALA A 220 1.97 13.76 18.09
N LEU A 221 1.97 12.43 18.26
CA LEU A 221 2.92 11.54 17.59
C LEU A 221 2.69 11.45 16.08
N LEU A 222 1.43 11.47 15.62
CA LEU A 222 1.11 11.52 14.19
C LEU A 222 1.57 12.83 13.55
N LEU A 223 1.43 13.96 14.27
CA LEU A 223 1.94 15.26 13.81
C LEU A 223 3.47 15.28 13.73
N ALA A 224 4.17 14.58 14.62
CA ALA A 224 5.64 14.50 14.62
C ALA A 224 6.22 13.72 13.41
N ILE A 225 5.38 13.04 12.62
CA ILE A 225 5.79 12.38 11.38
C ILE A 225 5.87 13.38 10.21
N ILE A 226 5.23 14.55 10.31
CA ILE A 226 5.22 15.58 9.26
C ILE A 226 6.62 16.21 9.14
N ASP A 227 7.12 16.31 7.90
CA ASP A 227 8.38 17.00 7.60
C ASP A 227 8.28 18.51 7.94
N ASP A 228 9.39 19.09 8.43
CA ASP A 228 9.47 20.47 8.91
C ASP A 228 8.89 21.51 7.93
N GLU A 229 9.07 21.31 6.62
CA GLU A 229 8.58 22.22 5.56
C GLU A 229 7.05 22.35 5.55
N HIS A 230 6.34 21.27 5.83
CA HIS A 230 4.88 21.26 5.86
C HIS A 230 4.32 21.74 7.20
N LEU A 231 5.06 21.52 8.29
CA LEU A 231 4.67 21.95 9.62
C LEU A 231 4.74 23.48 9.76
N VAL A 232 5.75 24.11 9.15
CA VAL A 232 5.91 25.58 9.07
C VAL A 232 4.74 26.26 8.33
N ALA A 233 4.15 25.59 7.35
CA ALA A 233 3.03 26.12 6.57
C ALA A 233 1.68 26.07 7.30
N ILE A 234 1.54 25.21 8.32
CA ILE A 234 0.27 24.93 9.00
C ILE A 234 0.25 25.53 10.41
N LEU A 235 1.39 25.56 11.11
CA LEU A 235 1.47 26.07 12.48
C LEU A 235 1.62 27.61 12.52
N PRO A 236 1.03 28.27 13.52
CA PRO A 236 1.19 29.70 13.70
C PRO A 236 2.63 30.06 14.07
N SER A 237 3.08 31.22 13.59
CA SER A 237 4.48 31.67 13.60
C SER A 237 5.16 31.74 14.98
N TRP A 238 4.38 31.71 16.08
CA TRP A 238 4.90 31.68 17.45
C TRP A 238 5.37 30.28 17.92
N LEU A 239 4.97 29.21 17.25
CA LEU A 239 5.40 27.83 17.55
C LEU A 239 6.64 27.40 16.74
N VAL A 240 6.86 28.03 15.59
CA VAL A 240 7.81 27.59 14.55
C VAL A 240 9.19 28.22 14.75
N GLY A 241 9.67 28.30 16.00
CA GLY A 241 10.96 28.92 16.34
C GLY A 241 12.09 28.59 15.34
N SER A 242 12.87 29.61 14.96
CA SER A 242 13.90 29.55 13.91
C SER A 242 15.01 28.55 14.25
N SER A 243 14.86 27.29 13.87
CA SER A 243 15.88 26.25 14.07
C SER A 243 15.71 25.08 13.09
N TYR A 244 15.90 25.36 11.80
CA TYR A 244 16.07 24.31 10.79
C TYR A 244 17.55 23.93 10.66
N VAL A 245 17.90 22.69 11.05
CA VAL A 245 19.27 22.13 10.90
C VAL A 245 19.20 20.90 10.01
N LYS A 246 19.97 20.89 8.91
CA LYS A 246 20.04 19.75 7.98
C LYS A 246 20.50 18.47 8.70
N PRO A 247 19.88 17.31 8.42
CA PRO A 247 20.22 16.07 9.10
C PRO A 247 21.61 15.56 8.70
N ALA A 248 22.46 15.31 9.69
CA ALA A 248 23.76 14.68 9.49
C ALA A 248 23.62 13.21 9.05
N GLN A 249 24.56 12.78 8.20
CA GLN A 249 24.57 11.45 7.60
C GLN A 249 24.81 10.35 8.65
N ARG A 250 23.73 9.69 9.11
CA ARG A 250 23.76 8.64 10.15
C ARG A 250 24.51 7.37 9.73
N SER A 251 25.32 6.83 10.65
CA SER A 251 26.18 5.66 10.49
C SER A 251 25.40 4.35 10.27
N SER A 252 26.03 3.38 9.58
CA SER A 252 25.41 2.08 9.23
C SER A 252 25.10 1.19 10.44
N VAL A 253 25.77 1.39 11.57
CA VAL A 253 25.61 0.57 12.78
C VAL A 253 24.23 0.79 13.42
N ILE A 254 23.81 2.05 13.53
CA ILE A 254 22.49 2.42 14.07
C ILE A 254 21.35 1.82 13.23
N LYS A 255 21.54 1.71 11.91
CA LYS A 255 20.54 1.11 11.00
C LYS A 255 20.39 -0.41 11.20
N VAL A 256 21.47 -1.10 11.54
CA VAL A 256 21.47 -2.55 11.83
C VAL A 256 20.84 -2.80 13.19
N LEU A 257 21.25 -2.02 14.21
CA LEU A 257 20.69 -2.11 15.56
C LEU A 257 19.17 -1.93 15.54
N ARG A 258 18.67 -0.91 14.83
CA ARG A 258 17.22 -0.68 14.68
C ARG A 258 16.48 -1.85 14.04
N ARG A 259 17.08 -2.54 13.07
CA ARG A 259 16.48 -3.73 12.45
C ARG A 259 16.41 -4.89 13.44
N ILE A 260 17.49 -5.12 14.20
CA ILE A 260 17.53 -6.17 15.22
C ILE A 260 16.46 -5.91 16.28
N VAL A 261 16.35 -4.67 16.77
CA VAL A 261 15.32 -4.27 17.73
C VAL A 261 13.92 -4.49 17.15
N ALA A 262 13.65 -4.04 15.92
CA ALA A 262 12.34 -4.21 15.29
C ALA A 262 11.94 -5.69 15.10
N PHE A 263 12.84 -6.54 14.60
CA PHE A 263 12.58 -7.97 14.46
C PHE A 263 12.45 -8.67 15.82
N GLY A 264 13.26 -8.26 16.80
CA GLY A 264 13.17 -8.76 18.17
C GLY A 264 11.83 -8.45 18.82
N THR A 265 11.30 -7.24 18.64
CA THR A 265 9.99 -6.84 19.16
C THR A 265 8.87 -7.68 18.54
N VAL A 266 8.86 -7.88 17.22
CA VAL A 266 7.84 -8.70 16.54
C VAL A 266 7.91 -10.16 17.01
N ALA A 267 9.12 -10.73 17.10
CA ALA A 267 9.31 -12.10 17.59
C ALA A 267 8.87 -12.27 19.05
N ALA A 268 9.16 -11.28 19.90
CA ALA A 268 8.73 -11.28 21.29
C ALA A 268 7.21 -11.22 21.41
N VAL A 269 6.55 -10.32 20.66
CA VAL A 269 5.08 -10.23 20.65
C VAL A 269 4.46 -11.55 20.19
N LEU A 270 4.96 -12.16 19.11
CA LEU A 270 4.46 -13.45 18.63
C LEU A 270 4.66 -14.57 19.67
N TYR A 271 5.85 -14.67 20.25
CA TYR A 271 6.14 -15.69 21.28
C TYR A 271 5.24 -15.54 22.50
N TRP A 272 5.11 -14.31 23.03
CA TRP A 272 4.24 -14.04 24.17
C TRP A 272 2.78 -14.25 23.83
N THR A 273 2.35 -13.97 22.60
CA THR A 273 0.96 -14.25 22.16
C THR A 273 0.69 -15.76 22.17
N ILE A 274 1.58 -16.57 21.60
CA ILE A 274 1.44 -18.04 21.61
C ILE A 274 1.42 -18.57 23.05
N LYS A 275 2.31 -18.05 23.90
CA LYS A 275 2.45 -18.49 25.30
C LYS A 275 1.29 -18.04 26.20
N LEU A 276 0.81 -16.80 26.07
CA LEU A 276 -0.24 -16.24 26.92
C LEU A 276 -1.63 -16.77 26.56
N PHE A 277 -1.87 -17.03 25.27
CA PHE A 277 -3.15 -17.54 24.78
C PHE A 277 -3.18 -19.08 24.63
N ALA A 278 -2.07 -19.76 24.96
CA ALA A 278 -1.90 -21.21 24.84
C ALA A 278 -2.49 -21.74 23.52
N LEU A 279 -2.02 -21.16 22.41
CA LEU A 279 -2.52 -21.48 21.08
C LEU A 279 -2.13 -22.90 20.70
N GLU A 280 -3.07 -23.83 20.84
CA GLU A 280 -2.90 -25.23 20.43
C GLU A 280 -3.64 -25.46 19.11
N LEU A 281 -2.90 -25.93 18.09
CA LEU A 281 -3.51 -26.51 16.90
C LEU A 281 -3.98 -27.92 17.25
N SER A 282 -5.29 -28.10 17.34
CA SER A 282 -5.88 -29.44 17.41
C SER A 282 -5.58 -30.20 16.10
N PRO A 283 -5.45 -31.54 16.11
CA PRO A 283 -5.25 -32.35 14.90
C PRO A 283 -6.31 -32.10 13.79
N GLU A 284 -7.47 -31.55 14.16
CA GLU A 284 -8.56 -31.17 13.25
C GLU A 284 -8.42 -29.76 12.65
N HIS A 285 -7.25 -29.11 12.75
CA HIS A 285 -7.00 -27.72 12.28
C HIS A 285 -7.84 -26.63 12.98
N VAL A 286 -8.41 -26.93 14.15
CA VAL A 286 -9.14 -25.95 14.96
C VAL A 286 -8.18 -25.30 15.97
N LEU A 287 -8.09 -23.97 15.95
CA LEU A 287 -7.27 -23.17 16.86
C LEU A 287 -7.98 -23.02 18.21
N LYS A 288 -7.51 -23.72 19.25
CA LYS A 288 -8.05 -23.56 20.61
C LYS A 288 -7.22 -22.53 21.38
N SER A 289 -7.89 -21.54 21.98
CA SER A 289 -7.30 -20.50 22.81
C SER A 289 -7.84 -20.63 24.23
N ARG A 290 -6.95 -20.67 25.23
CA ARG A 290 -7.30 -20.64 26.65
C ARG A 290 -6.42 -19.62 27.36
N ILE A 291 -7.05 -18.62 27.97
CA ILE A 291 -6.35 -17.63 28.80
C ILE A 291 -5.75 -18.37 30.00
N THR A 292 -4.42 -18.48 30.04
CA THR A 292 -3.72 -19.36 31.00
C THR A 292 -3.22 -18.60 32.23
N PHE A 293 -3.37 -17.27 32.27
CA PHE A 293 -2.84 -16.44 33.36
C PHE A 293 -3.93 -15.97 34.34
N SER A 294 -3.59 -15.90 35.63
CA SER A 294 -4.43 -15.27 36.65
C SER A 294 -4.34 -13.74 36.58
N GLN A 295 -5.32 -13.05 37.15
CA GLN A 295 -5.32 -11.59 37.26
C GLN A 295 -4.03 -11.06 37.94
N THR A 296 -3.54 -11.74 38.98
CA THR A 296 -2.30 -11.39 39.68
C THR A 296 -1.05 -11.59 38.82
N ALA A 297 -1.02 -12.62 37.98
CA ALA A 297 0.07 -12.84 37.03
C ALA A 297 0.10 -11.77 35.93
N PHE A 298 -1.07 -11.30 35.50
CA PHE A 298 -1.18 -10.19 34.53
C PHE A 298 -0.58 -8.90 35.08
N PHE A 299 -1.02 -8.46 36.27
CA PHE A 299 -0.52 -7.20 36.85
C PHE A 299 0.99 -7.26 37.09
N ARG A 300 1.51 -8.38 37.60
CA ARG A 300 2.97 -8.56 37.77
C ARG A 300 3.74 -8.47 36.44
N ALA A 301 3.17 -9.01 35.36
CA ALA A 301 3.77 -8.92 34.04
C ALA A 301 3.74 -7.48 33.49
N VAL A 302 2.64 -6.76 33.69
CA VAL A 302 2.52 -5.34 33.30
C VAL A 302 3.54 -4.48 34.06
N ASP A 303 3.65 -4.65 35.38
CA ASP A 303 4.60 -3.90 36.22
C ASP A 303 6.05 -4.11 35.79
N GLN A 304 6.39 -5.31 35.32
CA GLN A 304 7.74 -5.62 34.81
C GLN A 304 7.95 -5.15 33.36
N ALA A 305 6.90 -5.22 32.53
CA ALA A 305 7.00 -4.88 31.11
C ALA A 305 7.08 -3.37 30.88
N VAL A 306 6.35 -2.56 31.65
CA VAL A 306 6.27 -1.10 31.44
C VAL A 306 7.65 -0.40 31.53
N PRO A 307 8.51 -0.67 32.53
CA PRO A 307 9.85 -0.08 32.56
C PRO A 307 10.73 -0.52 31.38
N LEU A 308 10.59 -1.78 30.93
CA LEU A 308 11.35 -2.33 29.81
C LEU A 308 10.93 -1.70 28.46
N THR A 309 9.64 -1.43 28.25
CA THR A 309 9.16 -0.77 27.03
C THR A 309 9.62 0.68 26.96
N ILE A 310 9.70 1.39 28.09
CA ILE A 310 10.27 2.73 28.16
C ILE A 310 11.76 2.69 27.80
N LEU A 311 12.52 1.73 28.34
CA LEU A 311 13.95 1.57 28.03
C LEU A 311 14.19 1.24 26.55
N LEU A 312 13.35 0.38 25.95
CA LEU A 312 13.35 0.12 24.51
C LEU A 312 13.09 1.39 23.70
N GLY A 313 12.19 2.27 24.17
CA GLY A 313 11.93 3.57 23.57
C GLY A 313 13.14 4.50 23.56
N ILE A 314 13.98 4.47 24.60
CA ILE A 314 15.22 5.28 24.68
C ILE A 314 16.28 4.80 23.67
N VAL A 315 16.29 3.50 23.35
CA VAL A 315 17.28 2.88 22.45
C VAL A 315 16.92 3.00 20.96
N SER A 316 15.64 3.22 20.64
CA SER A 316 15.05 3.27 19.28
C SER A 316 15.37 4.57 18.52
#